data_AF-A0A2S2DP84-F1
#
_entry.id   AF-A0A2S2DP84-F1
#
_cell.length_a   1.000
_cell.length_b   1.000
_cell.length_c   1.000
_cell.angle_alpha   90.00
_cell.angle_beta   90.00
_cell.angle_gamma   90.00
#
_symmetry.space_group_name_H-M   'P 1'
#
loop_
_entity.id
_entity.type
_entity.pdbx_description
1 polymer ?
#
loop_
_entity_poly.entity_id
_entity_poly.type
_entity_poly.pdbx_seq_one_letter_code
_entity_poly.pdbx_strand_id
1 'polypeptide(L)'
;MHIAAKPDNEAARLAALYELLILDTPPEERFDKIARFAADEFDMPIVLVTLVDAERQWFKARVGMQVCETGRNVSFCAHAILHDEIMVVEDALQDPRFADNPLVTGAPHIRFYAGAPLALPSGLRLGTLCLIDRRPRTLDPLDLGILGTLRDLAVMELARTEEHHDA
;
A
#
# COMPACT_ATOMS: atom_id res chain seq x y z
N MET A 1 -8.99 -17.48 -4.34
CA MET A 1 -8.10 -16.29 -4.19
C MET A 1 -6.82 -16.51 -4.97
N HIS A 2 -6.31 -15.49 -5.66
CA HIS A 2 -5.03 -15.57 -6.37
C HIS A 2 -3.92 -14.97 -5.51
N ILE A 3 -2.78 -15.67 -5.42
CA ILE A 3 -1.59 -15.16 -4.78
C ILE A 3 -0.83 -14.32 -5.81
N ALA A 4 -0.41 -13.11 -5.43
CA ALA A 4 0.37 -12.25 -6.31
C ALA A 4 1.67 -12.93 -6.73
N ALA A 5 2.04 -12.79 -8.01
CA ALA A 5 3.38 -13.13 -8.45
C ALA A 5 4.42 -12.23 -7.75
N LYS A 6 5.67 -12.67 -7.73
CA LYS A 6 6.79 -11.81 -7.33
C LYS A 6 7.28 -11.04 -8.58
N PRO A 7 7.58 -9.73 -8.50
CA PRO A 7 8.25 -8.99 -9.57
C PRO A 7 9.52 -9.69 -10.07
N ASP A 8 9.86 -9.56 -11.35
CA ASP A 8 11.09 -10.15 -11.92
C ASP A 8 12.37 -9.62 -11.23
N ASN A 9 12.31 -8.40 -10.71
CA ASN A 9 13.37 -7.74 -9.96
C ASN A 9 13.21 -7.84 -8.43
N GLU A 10 12.52 -8.86 -7.92
CA GLU A 10 12.21 -9.02 -6.49
C GLU A 10 13.44 -8.94 -5.58
N ALA A 11 14.57 -9.55 -5.97
CA ALA A 11 15.78 -9.52 -5.16
C ALA A 11 16.33 -8.09 -4.98
N ALA A 12 16.36 -7.30 -6.05
CA ALA A 12 16.77 -5.89 -6.00
C ALA A 12 15.78 -5.04 -5.20
N ARG A 13 14.47 -5.30 -5.37
CA ARG A 13 13.40 -4.62 -4.64
C ARG A 13 13.49 -4.85 -3.13
N LEU A 14 13.75 -6.09 -2.70
CA LEU A 14 13.93 -6.42 -1.29
C LEU A 14 15.23 -5.83 -0.74
N ALA A 15 16.32 -5.85 -1.50
CA ALA A 15 17.57 -5.21 -1.08
C ALA A 15 17.36 -3.72 -0.80
N ALA A 16 16.74 -2.98 -1.74
CA ALA A 16 16.42 -1.57 -1.57
C ALA A 16 15.48 -1.33 -0.37
N LEU A 17 14.47 -2.19 -0.17
CA LEU A 17 13.58 -2.10 1.00
C LEU A 17 14.36 -2.23 2.32
N TYR A 18 15.32 -3.14 2.39
CA TYR A 18 16.10 -3.38 3.59
C TYR A 18 17.14 -2.28 3.84
N GLU A 19 17.69 -1.68 2.80
CA GLU A 19 18.59 -0.51 2.89
C GLU A 19 17.92 0.70 3.55
N LEU A 20 16.59 0.85 3.42
CA LEU A 20 15.84 1.91 4.10
C LEU A 20 15.83 1.79 5.64
N LEU A 21 16.12 0.60 6.19
CA LEU A 21 16.04 0.31 7.64
C LEU A 21 14.71 0.74 8.30
N ILE A 22 13.63 0.76 7.51
CA ILE A 22 12.34 1.32 7.91
C ILE A 22 11.36 0.26 8.44
N LEU A 23 11.59 -1.02 8.14
CA LEU A 23 10.76 -2.12 8.64
C LEU A 23 10.90 -2.28 10.15
N ASP A 24 9.81 -2.64 10.82
CA ASP A 24 9.75 -2.86 12.28
C ASP A 24 10.16 -1.65 13.13
N THR A 25 10.15 -0.46 12.54
CA THR A 25 10.38 0.80 13.26
C THR A 25 9.08 1.35 13.86
N PRO A 26 9.17 2.21 14.89
CA PRO A 26 8.00 2.92 15.40
C PRO A 26 7.26 3.73 14.33
N PRO A 27 5.97 4.07 14.58
CA PRO A 27 5.24 5.03 13.75
C PRO A 27 6.01 6.35 13.65
N GLU A 28 5.95 6.96 12.47
CA GLU A 28 6.57 8.25 12.20
C GLU A 28 5.51 9.24 11.73
N GLU A 29 5.47 10.42 12.37
CA GLU A 29 4.40 11.41 12.19
C GLU A 29 4.24 11.83 10.72
N ARG A 30 5.33 11.86 9.95
CA ARG A 30 5.31 12.19 8.52
C ARG A 30 4.44 11.25 7.68
N PHE A 31 4.50 9.94 7.92
CA PHE A 31 3.65 8.98 7.22
C PHE A 31 2.23 8.97 7.79
N ASP A 32 2.09 9.12 9.11
CA ASP A 32 0.78 9.18 9.77
C ASP A 32 -0.05 10.40 9.33
N LYS A 33 0.59 11.53 9.03
CA LYS A 33 -0.08 12.71 8.47
C LYS A 33 -0.65 12.43 7.08
N ILE A 34 0.12 11.76 6.21
CA ILE A 34 -0.32 11.40 4.86
C ILE A 34 -1.52 10.44 4.93
N ALA A 35 -1.42 9.39 5.74
CA ALA A 35 -2.49 8.41 5.88
C ALA A 35 -3.78 9.02 6.45
N ARG A 36 -3.67 9.91 7.45
CA ARG A 36 -4.82 10.63 8.03
C ARG A 36 -5.46 11.59 7.03
N PHE A 37 -4.66 12.40 6.33
CA PHE A 37 -5.17 13.31 5.32
C PHE A 37 -5.92 12.55 4.22
N ALA A 38 -5.36 11.45 3.71
CA ALA A 38 -6.05 10.60 2.75
C ALA A 38 -7.35 10.01 3.32
N ALA A 39 -7.38 9.59 4.59
CA ALA A 39 -8.59 9.05 5.20
C ALA A 39 -9.70 10.11 5.26
N ASP A 40 -9.35 11.33 5.66
CA ASP A 40 -10.29 12.45 5.78
C ASP A 40 -10.76 12.95 4.40
N GLU A 41 -9.84 13.13 3.44
CA GLU A 41 -10.13 13.64 2.10
C GLU A 41 -11.05 12.70 1.30
N PHE A 42 -10.83 11.39 1.39
CA PHE A 42 -11.61 10.39 0.64
C PHE A 42 -12.79 9.81 1.44
N ASP A 43 -13.01 10.24 2.68
CA ASP A 43 -13.95 9.63 3.64
C ASP A 43 -13.78 8.10 3.70
N MET A 44 -12.54 7.64 3.90
CA MET A 44 -12.17 6.22 3.87
C MET A 44 -11.93 5.69 5.28
N PRO A 45 -12.59 4.59 5.68
CA PRO A 45 -12.43 4.07 7.03
C PRO A 45 -11.07 3.44 7.27
N ILE A 46 -10.36 3.02 6.21
CA ILE A 46 -9.05 2.39 6.29
C ILE A 46 -8.12 3.00 5.23
N VAL A 47 -6.97 3.50 5.68
CA VAL A 47 -5.89 3.99 4.82
C VAL A 47 -4.55 3.53 5.36
N LEU A 48 -3.69 3.01 4.50
CA LEU A 48 -2.40 2.44 4.89
C LEU A 48 -1.26 2.95 4.01
N VAL A 49 -0.12 3.24 4.63
CA VAL A 49 1.18 3.27 3.94
C VAL A 49 1.83 1.93 4.23
N THR A 50 2.03 1.13 3.18
CA THR A 50 2.46 -0.27 3.30
C THR A 50 3.78 -0.50 2.60
N LEU A 51 4.55 -1.46 3.10
CA LEU A 51 5.78 -1.97 2.51
C LEU A 51 5.64 -3.48 2.36
N VAL A 52 5.91 -3.99 1.16
CA VAL A 52 5.79 -5.42 0.84
C VAL A 52 7.14 -6.08 1.06
N ASP A 53 7.27 -6.86 2.12
CA ASP A 53 8.45 -7.67 2.45
C ASP A 53 8.38 -9.03 1.73
N ALA A 54 9.35 -9.91 1.96
CA ALA A 54 9.43 -11.23 1.34
C ALA A 54 8.15 -12.04 1.54
N GLU A 55 7.66 -12.12 2.79
CA GLU A 55 6.54 -12.99 3.19
C GLU A 55 5.38 -12.24 3.87
N ARG A 56 5.53 -10.94 4.11
CA ARG A 56 4.52 -10.08 4.77
C ARG A 56 4.31 -8.76 4.05
N GLN A 57 3.19 -8.11 4.35
CA GLN A 57 2.95 -6.69 4.09
C GLN A 57 2.97 -5.98 5.44
N TRP A 58 3.93 -5.07 5.63
CA TRP A 58 4.11 -4.32 6.87
C TRP A 58 3.56 -2.89 6.72
N PHE A 59 2.95 -2.34 7.77
CA PHE A 59 2.23 -1.06 7.70
C PHE A 59 3.00 0.05 8.41
N LYS A 60 3.62 0.94 7.64
CA LYS A 60 4.38 2.09 8.16
C LYS A 60 3.49 3.15 8.80
N ALA A 61 2.32 3.36 8.21
CA ALA A 61 1.25 4.19 8.78
C ALA A 61 -0.09 3.51 8.53
N ARG A 62 -1.03 3.68 9.47
CA ARG A 62 -2.33 3.01 9.41
C ARG A 62 -3.42 3.84 10.07
N VAL A 63 -4.54 3.97 9.36
CA VAL A 63 -5.82 4.46 9.85
C VAL A 63 -6.82 3.31 9.75
N GLY A 64 -7.63 3.10 10.79
CA GLY A 64 -8.71 2.10 10.77
C GLY A 64 -8.31 0.63 10.92
N MET A 65 -7.02 0.32 11.12
CA MET A 65 -6.51 -1.04 11.37
C MET A 65 -5.70 -1.13 12.66
N GLN A 66 -5.94 -2.20 13.43
CA GLN A 66 -5.23 -2.46 14.69
C GLN A 66 -3.93 -3.25 14.49
N VAL A 67 -3.93 -4.19 13.55
CA VAL A 67 -2.73 -4.97 13.20
C VAL A 67 -1.70 -4.10 12.48
N CYS A 68 -0.42 -4.44 12.63
CA CYS A 68 0.69 -3.75 11.96
C CYS A 68 1.15 -4.43 10.68
N GLU A 69 0.67 -5.64 10.39
CA GLU A 69 1.05 -6.40 9.21
C GLU A 69 0.00 -7.45 8.84
N THR A 70 0.12 -7.96 7.62
CA THR A 70 -0.60 -9.14 7.10
C THR A 70 0.36 -10.04 6.31
N GLY A 71 -0.04 -11.29 6.04
CA GLY A 71 0.70 -12.15 5.13
C GLY A 71 0.71 -11.58 3.71
N ARG A 72 1.83 -11.71 2.99
CA ARG A 72 1.93 -11.25 1.59
C ARG A 72 0.96 -11.99 0.68
N ASN A 73 0.66 -13.24 0.98
CA ASN A 73 -0.26 -14.08 0.21
C ASN A 73 -1.70 -13.54 0.18
N VAL A 74 -2.14 -12.78 1.19
CA VAL A 74 -3.48 -12.16 1.25
C VAL A 74 -3.47 -10.68 0.86
N SER A 75 -2.32 -10.15 0.46
CA SER A 75 -2.10 -8.73 0.21
C SER A 75 -2.64 -8.28 -1.15
N PHE A 76 -3.46 -7.23 -1.13
CA PHE A 76 -3.81 -6.46 -2.33
C PHE A 76 -2.60 -5.66 -2.82
N CYS A 77 -1.79 -5.13 -1.90
CA CYS A 77 -0.60 -4.33 -2.21
C CYS A 77 0.46 -5.14 -2.97
N ALA A 78 0.59 -6.44 -2.68
CA ALA A 78 1.47 -7.35 -3.41
C ALA A 78 1.08 -7.49 -4.89
N HIS A 79 -0.21 -7.35 -5.22
CA HIS A 79 -0.66 -7.28 -6.62
C HIS A 79 -0.40 -5.89 -7.22
N ALA A 80 -0.62 -4.82 -6.44
CA ALA A 80 -0.44 -3.45 -6.90
C ALA A 80 1.02 -3.14 -7.31
N ILE A 81 2.02 -3.65 -6.58
CA ILE A 81 3.44 -3.39 -6.87
C ILE A 81 3.95 -4.05 -8.17
N LEU A 82 3.13 -4.86 -8.85
CA LEU A 82 3.45 -5.45 -10.15
C LEU A 82 3.25 -4.49 -11.32
N HIS A 83 2.60 -3.34 -11.09
CA HIS A 83 2.27 -2.35 -12.10
C HIS A 83 2.67 -0.94 -11.62
N ASP A 84 2.79 0.00 -12.56
CA ASP A 84 3.10 1.40 -12.26
C ASP A 84 1.84 2.23 -11.94
N GLU A 85 0.70 1.79 -12.48
CA GLU A 85 -0.57 2.49 -12.36
C GLU A 85 -1.24 2.23 -11.00
N ILE A 86 -2.11 3.16 -10.59
CA ILE A 86 -2.97 2.96 -9.43
C ILE A 86 -3.90 1.78 -9.72
N MET A 87 -3.84 0.74 -8.88
CA MET A 87 -4.74 -0.40 -8.98
C MET A 87 -6.04 -0.08 -8.25
N VAL A 88 -7.16 -0.05 -8.99
CA VAL A 88 -8.51 0.11 -8.42
C VAL A 88 -9.27 -1.21 -8.51
N VAL A 89 -9.89 -1.59 -7.38
CA VAL A 89 -10.83 -2.71 -7.26
C VAL A 89 -12.11 -2.14 -6.67
N GLU A 90 -13.11 -1.97 -7.53
CA GLU A 90 -14.38 -1.33 -7.15
C GLU A 90 -15.19 -2.18 -6.17
N ASP A 91 -15.25 -3.50 -6.43
CA ASP A 91 -15.80 -4.50 -5.53
C ASP A 91 -14.96 -5.80 -5.56
N ALA A 92 -14.27 -6.09 -4.46
CA ALA A 92 -13.40 -7.24 -4.28
C ALA A 92 -14.16 -8.57 -4.28
N LEU A 93 -15.48 -8.58 -4.05
CA LEU A 93 -16.29 -9.79 -4.24
C LEU A 93 -16.50 -10.14 -5.72
N GLN A 94 -16.42 -9.15 -6.61
CA GLN A 94 -16.59 -9.34 -8.05
C GLN A 94 -15.25 -9.52 -8.76
N ASP A 95 -14.14 -9.25 -8.09
CA ASP A 95 -12.80 -9.41 -8.64
C ASP A 95 -12.28 -10.84 -8.41
N PRO A 96 -12.02 -11.63 -9.47
CA PRO A 96 -11.54 -13.01 -9.33
C PRO A 96 -10.24 -13.16 -8.54
N ARG A 97 -9.40 -12.12 -8.48
CA ARG A 97 -8.15 -12.13 -7.70
C ARG A 97 -8.45 -12.20 -6.20
N PHE A 98 -9.54 -11.55 -5.76
CA PHE A 98 -9.80 -11.25 -4.35
C PHE A 98 -11.09 -11.85 -3.79
N ALA A 99 -12.00 -12.39 -4.61
CA ALA A 99 -13.32 -12.85 -4.17
C ALA A 99 -13.28 -13.84 -2.99
N ASP A 100 -12.34 -14.79 -2.96
CA ASP A 100 -12.15 -15.73 -1.84
C ASP A 100 -11.07 -15.29 -0.83
N ASN A 101 -10.54 -14.08 -0.93
CA ASN A 101 -9.48 -13.60 -0.02
C ASN A 101 -10.05 -13.53 1.42
N PRO A 102 -9.33 -14.03 2.44
CA PRO A 102 -9.78 -13.96 3.84
C PRO A 102 -10.12 -12.55 4.33
N LEU A 103 -9.48 -11.50 3.80
CA LEU A 103 -9.77 -10.11 4.14
C LEU A 103 -11.08 -9.59 3.51
N VAL A 104 -11.61 -10.30 2.50
CA VAL A 104 -12.87 -9.99 1.80
C VAL A 104 -14.03 -10.81 2.36
N THR A 105 -13.81 -12.13 2.52
CA THR A 105 -14.82 -13.08 3.03
C THR A 105 -14.97 -13.00 4.54
N GLY A 106 -13.88 -12.77 5.26
CA GLY A 106 -13.83 -12.50 6.70
C GLY A 106 -13.50 -11.04 7.01
N ALA A 107 -13.22 -10.75 8.27
CA ALA A 107 -12.83 -9.41 8.69
C ALA A 107 -11.53 -8.95 7.98
N PRO A 108 -11.43 -7.69 7.54
CA PRO A 108 -12.34 -6.58 7.82
C PRO A 108 -13.51 -6.43 6.84
N HIS A 109 -13.76 -7.43 5.98
CA HIS A 109 -14.78 -7.44 4.91
C HIS A 109 -14.52 -6.38 3.84
N ILE A 110 -13.30 -6.36 3.30
CA ILE A 110 -12.90 -5.46 2.22
C ILE A 110 -13.85 -5.62 1.02
N ARG A 111 -14.30 -4.49 0.48
CA ARG A 111 -15.04 -4.41 -0.78
C ARG A 111 -14.32 -3.50 -1.75
N PHE A 112 -13.88 -2.33 -1.32
CA PHE A 112 -13.15 -1.43 -2.18
C PHE A 112 -11.66 -1.41 -1.82
N TYR A 113 -10.80 -1.34 -2.84
CA TYR A 113 -9.37 -1.10 -2.70
C TYR A 113 -8.87 -0.17 -3.82
N ALA A 114 -8.12 0.86 -3.47
CA ALA A 114 -7.31 1.62 -4.41
C ALA A 114 -5.87 1.72 -3.88
N GLY A 115 -4.91 1.20 -4.63
CA GLY A 115 -3.50 1.14 -4.23
C GLY A 115 -2.61 1.87 -5.20
N ALA A 116 -1.96 2.93 -4.72
CA ALA A 116 -0.97 3.70 -5.45
C ALA A 116 0.46 3.20 -5.12
N PRO A 117 1.19 2.60 -6.08
CA PRO A 117 2.51 2.02 -5.83
C PRO A 117 3.55 3.05 -5.37
N LEU A 118 4.29 2.75 -4.31
CA LEU A 118 5.40 3.58 -3.82
C LEU A 118 6.70 3.14 -4.52
N ALA A 119 7.05 3.81 -5.60
CA ALA A 119 8.26 3.54 -6.38
C ALA A 119 9.40 4.46 -5.94
N LEU A 120 10.57 3.90 -5.64
CA LEU A 120 11.80 4.68 -5.48
C LEU A 120 12.24 5.28 -6.83
N PRO A 121 13.15 6.29 -6.84
CA PRO A 121 13.73 6.83 -8.07
C PRO A 121 14.38 5.76 -8.97
N SER A 122 14.83 4.65 -8.40
CA SER A 122 15.36 3.47 -9.12
C SER A 122 14.29 2.67 -9.89
N GLY A 123 13.00 3.00 -9.74
CA GLY A 123 11.87 2.27 -10.32
C GLY A 123 11.44 1.04 -9.50
N LEU A 124 12.06 0.80 -8.34
CA LEU A 124 11.70 -0.31 -7.44
C LEU A 124 10.47 0.05 -6.61
N ARG A 125 9.38 -0.72 -6.80
CA ARG A 125 8.10 -0.52 -6.10
C ARG A 125 8.13 -1.24 -4.75
N LEU A 126 8.22 -0.50 -3.66
CA LEU A 126 8.42 -1.08 -2.32
C LEU A 126 7.11 -1.43 -1.61
N GLY A 127 6.02 -0.78 -1.97
CA GLY A 127 4.69 -1.02 -1.38
C GLY A 127 3.65 -0.06 -1.94
N THR A 128 2.67 0.35 -1.14
CA THR A 128 1.59 1.24 -1.60
C THR A 128 1.14 2.24 -0.54
N LEU A 129 0.69 3.42 -0.97
CA LEU A 129 -0.37 4.15 -0.27
C LEU A 129 -1.70 3.58 -0.75
N CYS A 130 -2.55 3.06 0.14
CA CYS A 130 -3.82 2.46 -0.27
C CYS A 130 -5.02 2.90 0.57
N LEU A 131 -6.15 3.06 -0.12
CA LEU A 131 -7.48 3.34 0.40
C LEU A 131 -8.29 2.05 0.41
N ILE A 132 -9.01 1.77 1.50
CA ILE A 132 -9.78 0.54 1.69
C ILE A 132 -11.14 0.89 2.31
N ASP A 133 -12.20 0.31 1.75
CA ASP A 133 -13.54 0.38 2.34
C ASP A 133 -14.24 -0.99 2.34
N ARG A 134 -15.20 -1.14 3.24
CA ARG A 134 -16.12 -2.26 3.41
C ARG A 134 -17.36 -2.16 2.52
N ARG A 135 -17.43 -1.14 1.67
CA ARG A 135 -18.46 -0.92 0.66
C ARG A 135 -17.81 -0.71 -0.71
N PRO A 136 -18.45 -1.14 -1.81
CA PRO A 136 -17.97 -0.83 -3.15
C PRO A 136 -17.87 0.68 -3.37
N ARG A 137 -16.87 1.10 -4.14
CA ARG A 137 -16.67 2.51 -4.53
C ARG A 137 -16.02 2.61 -5.90
N THR A 138 -16.13 3.80 -6.49
CA THR A 138 -15.40 4.22 -7.69
C THR A 138 -14.59 5.46 -7.34
N LEU A 139 -13.46 5.68 -8.01
CA LEU A 139 -12.70 6.92 -7.95
C LEU A 139 -12.79 7.62 -9.30
N ASP A 140 -13.04 8.92 -9.30
CA ASP A 140 -13.00 9.72 -10.51
C ASP A 140 -11.56 10.17 -10.86
N PRO A 141 -11.32 10.83 -12.00
CA PRO A 141 -9.99 11.29 -12.36
C PRO A 141 -9.35 12.29 -11.37
N LEU A 142 -10.16 13.11 -10.68
CA LEU A 142 -9.67 14.04 -9.68
C LEU A 142 -9.21 13.25 -8.44
N ASP A 143 -10.00 12.29 -7.99
CA ASP A 143 -9.65 11.39 -6.88
C ASP A 143 -8.33 10.67 -7.13
N LEU A 144 -8.17 10.10 -8.33
CA LEU A 144 -6.93 9.43 -8.74
C LEU A 144 -5.73 10.39 -8.77
N GLY A 145 -5.94 11.64 -9.20
CA GLY A 145 -4.92 12.69 -9.18
C GLY A 145 -4.49 13.09 -7.76
N ILE A 146 -5.45 13.20 -6.83
CA ILE A 146 -5.17 13.47 -5.41
C ILE A 146 -4.40 12.30 -4.81
N LEU A 147 -4.87 11.05 -5.01
CA LEU A 147 -4.20 9.86 -4.51
C LEU A 147 -2.77 9.73 -5.07
N GLY A 148 -2.57 10.05 -6.34
CA GLY A 148 -1.24 10.11 -6.96
C GLY A 148 -0.33 11.15 -6.29
N THR A 149 -0.86 12.34 -5.99
CA THR A 149 -0.11 13.39 -5.29
C THR A 149 0.30 12.96 -3.88
N LEU A 150 -0.60 12.30 -3.14
CA LEU A 150 -0.31 11.79 -1.79
C LEU A 150 0.70 10.62 -1.83
N ARG A 151 0.62 9.77 -2.86
CA ARG A 151 1.65 8.74 -3.13
C ARG A 151 3.01 9.40 -3.32
N ASP A 152 3.11 10.47 -4.11
CA ASP A 152 4.38 11.14 -4.38
C ASP A 152 4.98 11.78 -3.12
N LEU A 153 4.14 12.34 -2.24
CA LEU A 153 4.56 12.79 -0.92
C LEU A 153 5.13 11.65 -0.07
N ALA A 154 4.47 10.49 -0.05
CA ALA A 154 4.96 9.31 0.68
C ALA A 154 6.29 8.79 0.11
N VAL A 155 6.46 8.81 -1.21
CA VAL A 155 7.73 8.46 -1.88
C VAL A 155 8.85 9.41 -1.49
N MET A 156 8.61 10.73 -1.47
CA MET A 156 9.61 11.71 -1.04
C MET A 156 10.05 11.47 0.41
N GLU A 157 9.13 11.09 1.30
CA GLU A 157 9.48 10.74 2.68
C GLU A 157 10.29 9.45 2.79
N LEU A 158 10.03 8.45 1.94
CA LEU A 158 10.87 7.25 1.85
C LEU A 158 12.30 7.62 1.42
N ALA A 159 12.44 8.40 0.35
CA ALA A 159 13.75 8.80 -0.19
C ALA A 159 14.59 9.62 0.81
N ARG A 160 13.98 10.49 1.63
CA ARG A 160 14.68 11.22 2.71
C ARG A 160 15.36 10.31 3.74
N THR A 161 14.91 9.06 3.84
CA THR A 161 15.47 8.06 4.76
C THR A 161 16.74 7.44 4.18
N GLU A 162 16.89 7.37 2.85
CA GLU A 162 18.14 6.98 2.19
C GLU A 162 19.24 8.03 2.43
N GLU A 163 18.91 9.31 2.23
CA GLU A 163 19.88 10.41 2.31
C GLU A 163 20.49 10.62 3.71
N HIS A 164 19.76 10.28 4.78
CA HIS A 164 20.28 10.40 6.15
C HIS A 164 21.22 9.26 6.55
N HIS A 165 21.27 8.16 5.79
CA HIS A 165 22.17 7.03 6.07
C HIS A 165 23.50 7.12 5.32
N ASP A 166 23.55 7.91 4.24
CA ASP A 166 24.78 8.16 3.46
C ASP A 166 25.61 9.36 3.97
N ALA A 167 25.20 10.02 5.06
CA ALA A 167 25.84 11.20 5.66
C ALA A 167 26.48 10.90 7.04
#